data_AF-A0AAV2RTC8-F1
#
_entry.id   AF-A0AAV2RTC8-F1
#
_cell.length_a   1.000
_cell.length_b   1.000
_cell.length_c   1.000
_cell.angle_alpha   90.00
_cell.angle_beta   90.00
_cell.angle_gamma   90.00
#
_symmetry.space_group_name_H-M   'P 1'
#
loop_
_entity.id
_entity.type
_entity.pdbx_description
1 polymer ?
#
loop_
_entity_poly.entity_id
_entity_poly.type
_entity_poly.pdbx_seq_one_letter_code
_entity_poly.pdbx_strand_id
1 'polypeptide(L)'
;SRRLISCSKMMFTNIFIGALMVFIAADAVVEGQAIASVTEDEIRDILATRASATNVVDCLIEYVPGSCDRRLENIEQTLPSLIRNHFKCQPPACTSESQSNVRVFVRIMQNKYPGLWRRLITNARRK
;
A
#
# COMPACT_ATOMS: atom_id res chain seq x y z
N SER A 1 32.05 8.44 63.44
CA SER A 1 31.31 7.52 64.33
C SER A 1 31.16 6.17 63.63
N ARG A 2 31.22 5.07 64.39
CA ARG A 2 31.50 3.69 63.97
C ARG A 2 30.34 2.98 63.24
N ARG A 3 30.67 1.99 62.39
CA ARG A 3 30.08 0.62 62.18
C ARG A 3 30.68 0.05 60.88
N LEU A 4 31.74 -0.77 60.86
CA LEU A 4 31.91 -2.19 61.22
C LEU A 4 30.95 -3.20 60.54
N ILE A 5 31.58 -4.02 59.67
CA ILE A 5 31.44 -5.47 59.46
C ILE A 5 30.11 -5.97 58.85
N SER A 6 30.20 -6.63 57.67
CA SER A 6 30.00 -8.09 57.59
C SER A 6 30.19 -8.63 56.17
N CYS A 7 31.18 -9.51 56.01
CA CYS A 7 31.27 -10.43 54.89
C CYS A 7 30.18 -11.50 55.02
N SER A 8 29.49 -11.83 53.93
CA SER A 8 28.96 -13.19 53.74
C SER A 8 29.10 -13.57 52.28
N LYS A 9 30.07 -14.46 52.10
CA LYS A 9 30.39 -15.20 50.89
C LYS A 9 29.50 -16.44 50.89
N MET A 10 28.69 -16.66 49.88
CA MET A 10 28.22 -18.01 49.52
C MET A 10 28.23 -18.16 48.00
N MET A 11 29.25 -18.89 47.53
CA MET A 11 29.18 -19.73 46.33
C MET A 11 28.12 -20.82 46.56
N PHE A 12 27.44 -21.26 45.50
CA PHE A 12 27.05 -22.65 45.16
C PHE A 12 26.10 -22.55 43.95
N THR A 13 26.62 -22.70 42.72
CA THR A 13 26.63 -23.94 41.90
C THR A 13 25.32 -24.26 41.17
N ASN A 14 25.49 -24.33 39.85
CA ASN A 14 24.96 -25.34 38.93
C ASN A 14 23.52 -25.30 38.42
N ILE A 15 23.46 -25.12 37.10
CA ILE A 15 22.70 -25.91 36.11
C ILE A 15 21.19 -25.77 36.17
N PHE A 16 20.63 -25.02 35.22
CA PHE A 16 19.55 -25.49 34.36
C PHE A 16 19.62 -24.71 33.03
N ILE A 17 20.38 -25.25 32.07
CA ILE A 17 20.23 -24.90 30.65
C ILE A 17 18.97 -25.65 30.22
N GLY A 18 17.83 -24.99 30.41
CA GLY A 18 16.50 -25.50 30.09
C GLY A 18 15.92 -24.74 28.91
N ALA A 19 15.85 -25.43 27.78
CA ALA A 19 14.90 -25.26 26.69
C ALA A 19 14.79 -23.87 26.02
N LEU A 20 15.48 -23.77 24.88
CA LEU A 20 14.89 -23.46 23.57
C LEU A 20 13.40 -22.99 23.63
N MET A 21 13.16 -21.69 23.50
CA MET A 21 11.90 -21.17 22.96
C MET A 21 12.24 -20.36 21.71
N VAL A 22 12.03 -21.05 20.60
CA VAL A 22 12.08 -20.58 19.22
C VAL A 22 10.97 -19.54 19.02
N PHE A 23 11.39 -18.39 18.48
CA PHE A 23 10.70 -17.51 17.54
C PHE A 23 9.19 -17.31 17.73
N ILE A 24 8.83 -16.11 18.17
CA ILE A 24 7.81 -15.37 17.45
C ILE A 24 8.50 -14.12 16.94
N ALA A 25 9.03 -14.23 15.72
CA ALA A 25 9.14 -13.07 14.86
C ALA A 25 7.69 -12.56 14.74
N ALA A 26 7.36 -11.53 15.50
CA ALA A 26 6.30 -10.65 15.08
C ALA A 26 6.85 -10.00 13.82
N ASP A 27 6.66 -10.67 12.68
CA ASP A 27 6.46 -9.99 11.43
C ASP A 27 5.37 -8.96 11.75
N ALA A 28 5.80 -7.74 12.05
CA ALA A 28 4.98 -6.57 11.86
C ALA A 28 4.71 -6.57 10.36
N VAL A 29 3.70 -7.36 9.98
CA VAL A 29 3.05 -7.29 8.69
C VAL A 29 2.55 -5.86 8.66
N VAL A 30 3.37 -4.99 8.08
CA VAL A 30 2.92 -3.75 7.49
C VAL A 30 1.79 -4.22 6.58
N GLU A 31 0.55 -4.05 7.04
CA GLU A 31 -0.65 -4.18 6.24
C GLU A 31 -0.45 -3.24 5.06
N GLY A 32 0.17 -3.76 3.99
CA GLY A 32 0.20 -3.12 2.70
C GLY A 32 -1.26 -3.07 2.30
N GLN A 33 -1.87 -1.91 2.55
CA GLN A 33 -3.26 -1.61 2.24
C GLN A 33 -3.54 -2.17 0.86
N ALA A 34 -4.26 -3.29 0.80
CA ALA A 34 -4.62 -3.90 -0.45
C ALA A 34 -5.32 -2.81 -1.26
N ILE A 35 -4.85 -2.57 -2.48
CA ILE A 35 -5.56 -1.68 -3.42
C ILE A 35 -6.99 -2.21 -3.44
N ALA A 36 -7.92 -1.42 -2.90
CA ALA A 36 -9.29 -1.86 -2.60
C ALA A 36 -9.86 -2.60 -3.82
N SER A 37 -10.52 -3.73 -3.58
CA SER A 37 -10.96 -4.70 -4.58
C SER A 37 -12.03 -4.11 -5.51
N VAL A 38 -11.61 -3.29 -6.47
CA VAL A 38 -12.45 -2.84 -7.58
C VAL A 38 -12.43 -3.91 -8.65
N THR A 39 -13.57 -4.49 -9.00
CA THR A 39 -13.62 -5.55 -10.03
C THR A 39 -13.45 -4.99 -11.44
N GLU A 40 -13.18 -5.84 -12.43
CA GLU A 40 -13.08 -5.41 -13.82
C GLU A 40 -14.36 -4.73 -14.33
N ASP A 41 -15.53 -5.27 -13.96
CA ASP A 41 -16.83 -4.74 -14.38
C ASP A 41 -17.10 -3.36 -13.76
N GLU A 42 -16.74 -3.18 -12.48
CA GLU A 42 -16.83 -1.87 -11.83
C GLU A 42 -15.93 -0.84 -12.52
N ILE A 43 -14.72 -1.21 -12.96
CA ILE A 43 -13.84 -0.29 -13.70
C ILE A 43 -14.50 0.13 -15.01
N ARG A 44 -15.12 -0.80 -15.71
CA ARG A 44 -15.80 -0.54 -16.99
C ARG A 44 -17.01 0.37 -16.81
N ASP A 45 -17.76 0.18 -15.73
CA ASP A 45 -18.92 1.00 -15.38
C ASP A 45 -18.51 2.41 -14.96
N ILE A 46 -17.55 2.53 -14.05
CA ILE A 46 -17.01 3.83 -13.62
C ILE A 46 -16.42 4.61 -14.80
N LEU A 47 -15.80 3.93 -15.76
CA LEU A 47 -15.25 4.54 -16.98
C LEU A 47 -16.19 4.46 -18.19
N ALA A 48 -17.49 4.24 -17.97
CA ALA A 48 -18.45 4.12 -19.07
C ALA A 48 -18.61 5.43 -19.85
N THR A 49 -18.51 6.57 -19.17
CA THR A 49 -18.71 7.90 -19.76
C THR A 49 -17.47 8.77 -19.66
N ARG A 50 -17.38 9.78 -20.53
CA ARG A 50 -16.29 10.76 -20.45
C ARG A 50 -16.34 11.61 -19.18
N ALA A 51 -17.54 11.92 -18.68
CA ALA A 51 -17.73 12.72 -17.47
C ALA A 51 -17.21 11.95 -16.25
N SER A 52 -17.61 10.69 -16.09
CA SER A 52 -17.14 9.85 -15.00
C SER A 52 -15.63 9.58 -15.07
N ALA A 53 -15.08 9.32 -16.27
CA ALA A 53 -13.64 9.19 -16.46
C ALA A 53 -12.86 10.49 -16.11
N THR A 54 -13.44 11.66 -16.39
CA THR A 54 -12.86 12.95 -15.99
C THR A 54 -12.80 13.06 -14.46
N ASN A 55 -13.91 12.77 -13.77
CA ASN A 55 -13.97 12.83 -12.31
C ASN A 55 -12.95 11.88 -11.65
N VAL A 56 -12.80 10.66 -12.18
CA VAL A 56 -11.79 9.73 -11.67
C VAL A 56 -10.38 10.28 -11.85
N VAL A 57 -10.06 10.82 -13.03
CA VAL A 57 -8.74 11.43 -13.28
C VAL A 57 -8.51 12.64 -12.38
N ASP A 58 -9.52 13.47 -12.16
CA ASP A 58 -9.42 14.61 -11.26
C ASP A 58 -9.09 14.15 -9.84
N CYS A 59 -9.81 13.15 -9.33
CA CYS A 59 -9.57 12.56 -8.01
C CYS A 59 -8.21 11.85 -7.87
N LEU A 60 -7.68 11.27 -8.96
CA LEU A 60 -6.35 10.66 -8.98
C LEU A 60 -5.22 11.68 -9.15
N ILE A 61 -5.52 12.88 -9.63
CA ILE A 61 -4.57 14.00 -9.66
C ILE A 61 -4.57 14.70 -8.31
N GLU A 62 -5.75 14.90 -7.72
CA GLU A 62 -5.93 15.56 -6.44
C GLU A 62 -7.15 14.97 -5.74
N TYR A 63 -6.90 14.22 -4.66
CA TYR A 63 -7.97 13.63 -3.88
C TYR A 63 -8.61 14.69 -2.99
N VAL A 64 -9.91 14.92 -3.18
CA VAL A 64 -10.72 15.83 -2.36
C VAL A 64 -11.70 15.01 -1.50
N PRO A 65 -11.52 14.99 -0.16
CA PRO A 65 -12.41 14.27 0.74
C PRO A 65 -13.88 14.71 0.57
N GLY A 66 -14.79 13.75 0.50
CA GLY A 66 -16.22 14.00 0.33
C GLY A 66 -16.69 14.26 -1.11
N SER A 67 -15.76 14.54 -2.04
CA SER A 67 -16.06 14.65 -3.48
C SER A 67 -15.55 13.44 -4.28
N CYS A 68 -14.49 12.79 -3.80
CA CYS A 68 -13.88 11.63 -4.43
C CYS A 68 -14.34 10.32 -3.77
N ASP A 69 -14.42 9.25 -4.58
CA ASP A 69 -14.57 7.89 -4.06
C ASP A 69 -13.37 7.58 -3.15
N ARG A 70 -13.65 7.20 -1.90
CA ARG A 70 -12.63 6.91 -0.88
C ARG A 70 -11.65 5.82 -1.32
N ARG A 71 -12.06 4.90 -2.20
CA ARG A 71 -11.17 3.87 -2.75
C ARG A 71 -10.01 4.46 -3.57
N LEU A 72 -10.18 5.67 -4.11
CA LEU A 72 -9.15 6.34 -4.90
C LEU A 72 -8.06 7.00 -4.05
N GLU A 73 -8.29 7.20 -2.74
CA GLU A 73 -7.33 7.82 -1.82
C GLU A 73 -5.98 7.06 -1.82
N ASN A 74 -6.03 5.73 -1.65
CA ASN A 74 -4.83 4.90 -1.64
C ASN A 74 -4.20 4.78 -3.04
N ILE A 75 -5.02 4.88 -4.10
CA ILE A 75 -4.54 4.78 -5.48
C ILE A 75 -3.79 6.06 -5.87
N GLU A 76 -4.31 7.22 -5.49
CA GLU A 76 -3.68 8.52 -5.73
C GLU A 76 -2.25 8.55 -5.15
N GLN A 77 -2.08 8.12 -3.91
CA GLN A 77 -0.76 8.07 -3.25
C GLN A 77 0.21 7.09 -3.91
N THR A 78 -0.29 5.97 -4.45
CA THR A 78 0.55 4.93 -5.08
C THR A 78 0.80 5.19 -6.56
N LEU A 79 0.05 6.09 -7.18
CA LEU A 79 0.07 6.35 -8.62
C LEU A 79 1.45 6.78 -9.14
N PRO A 80 2.22 7.67 -8.49
CA PRO A 80 3.57 8.03 -8.97
C PRO A 80 4.50 6.81 -9.02
N SER A 81 4.42 5.92 -8.02
CA SER A 81 5.19 4.67 -7.97
C SER A 81 4.76 3.71 -9.08
N LEU A 82 3.45 3.54 -9.28
CA LEU A 82 2.91 2.73 -10.36
C LEU A 82 3.39 3.25 -11.72
N ILE A 83 3.37 4.56 -11.95
CA ILE A 83 3.84 5.16 -13.21
C ILE A 83 5.32 4.89 -13.45
N ARG A 84 6.18 5.07 -12.43
CA ARG A 84 7.62 4.77 -12.53
C ARG A 84 7.87 3.31 -12.86
N ASN A 85 7.03 2.42 -12.34
CA ASN A 85 7.09 0.98 -12.58
C ASN A 85 6.26 0.53 -13.79
N HIS A 86 5.88 1.43 -14.71
CA HIS A 86 5.09 1.10 -15.91
C HIS A 86 3.76 0.36 -15.60
N PHE A 87 3.08 0.78 -14.53
CA PHE A 87 1.85 0.18 -14.02
C PHE A 87 1.98 -1.29 -13.62
N LYS A 88 3.21 -1.71 -13.30
CA LYS A 88 3.48 -2.97 -12.62
C LYS A 88 3.52 -2.73 -11.12
N CYS A 89 2.60 -3.36 -10.41
CA CYS A 89 2.58 -3.39 -8.96
C CYS A 89 3.31 -4.66 -8.47
N GLN A 90 3.92 -4.61 -7.29
CA GLN A 90 4.72 -5.71 -6.74
C GLN A 90 4.05 -6.28 -5.48
N PRO A 91 4.18 -7.58 -5.20
CA PRO A 91 3.79 -8.16 -3.92
C PRO A 91 4.55 -7.52 -2.74
N PRO A 92 3.99 -7.49 -1.51
CA PRO A 92 2.71 -8.09 -1.11
C PRO A 92 1.50 -7.19 -1.37
N ALA A 93 1.69 -5.92 -1.73
CA ALA A 93 0.62 -4.93 -1.87
C ALA A 93 -0.28 -5.13 -3.11
N CYS A 94 0.10 -6.04 -4.01
CA CYS A 94 -0.64 -6.29 -5.24
C CYS A 94 -0.87 -7.79 -5.50
N THR A 95 -2.14 -8.17 -5.56
CA THR A 95 -2.55 -9.50 -6.01
C THR A 95 -2.53 -9.57 -7.54
N SER A 96 -2.61 -10.79 -8.08
CA SER A 96 -2.79 -10.99 -9.53
C SER A 96 -4.04 -10.29 -10.07
N GLU A 97 -5.10 -10.24 -9.27
CA GLU A 97 -6.35 -9.56 -9.58
C GLU A 97 -6.15 -8.04 -9.64
N SER A 98 -5.56 -7.43 -8.62
CA SER A 98 -5.24 -5.99 -8.62
C SER A 98 -4.37 -5.61 -9.82
N GLN A 99 -3.39 -6.44 -10.17
CA GLN A 99 -2.56 -6.22 -11.35
C GLN A 99 -3.37 -6.31 -12.66
N SER A 100 -4.35 -7.22 -12.76
CA SER A 100 -5.27 -7.31 -13.89
C SER A 100 -6.13 -6.05 -14.02
N ASN A 101 -6.70 -5.60 -12.90
CA ASN A 101 -7.56 -4.42 -12.80
C ASN A 101 -6.82 -3.15 -13.23
N VAL A 102 -5.57 -2.97 -12.78
CA VAL A 102 -4.70 -1.89 -13.25
C VAL A 102 -4.52 -1.96 -14.77
N ARG A 103 -4.28 -3.15 -15.35
CA ARG A 103 -4.12 -3.27 -16.82
C ARG A 103 -5.39 -2.90 -17.57
N VAL A 104 -6.57 -3.27 -17.05
CA VAL A 104 -7.85 -2.90 -17.67
C VAL A 104 -8.05 -1.40 -17.62
N PHE A 105 -7.85 -0.77 -16.45
CA PHE A 105 -7.92 0.68 -16.29
C PHE A 105 -7.00 1.40 -17.30
N VAL A 106 -5.72 1.00 -17.35
CA VAL A 106 -4.73 1.57 -18.28
C VAL A 106 -5.19 1.43 -19.72
N ARG A 107 -5.65 0.24 -20.13
CA ARG A 107 -6.13 -0.02 -21.49
C ARG A 107 -7.32 0.87 -21.86
N ILE A 108 -8.31 0.98 -20.99
CA ILE A 108 -9.50 1.82 -21.23
C ILE A 108 -9.09 3.28 -21.37
N MET A 109 -8.29 3.79 -20.43
CA MET A 109 -7.87 5.19 -20.43
C MET A 109 -7.01 5.55 -21.65
N GLN A 110 -6.10 4.68 -22.06
CA GLN A 110 -5.26 4.89 -23.25
C GLN A 110 -6.08 4.90 -24.54
N ASN A 111 -7.03 3.98 -24.68
CA ASN A 111 -7.77 3.79 -25.93
C ASN A 111 -8.98 4.74 -26.05
N LYS A 112 -9.80 4.86 -25.00
CA LYS A 112 -11.03 5.68 -25.04
C LYS A 112 -10.79 7.13 -24.67
N TYR A 113 -9.84 7.41 -23.75
CA TYR A 113 -9.65 8.73 -23.17
C TYR A 113 -8.19 9.22 -23.21
N PRO A 114 -7.50 9.20 -24.38
CA PRO A 114 -6.07 9.46 -24.47
C PRO A 114 -5.66 10.85 -23.94
N GLY A 115 -6.55 11.85 -24.05
CA GLY A 115 -6.32 13.19 -23.48
C GLY A 115 -6.32 13.19 -21.96
N LEU A 116 -7.27 12.50 -21.33
CA LEU A 116 -7.34 12.35 -19.87
C LEU A 116 -6.18 11.50 -19.34
N TRP A 117 -5.82 10.44 -20.07
CA TRP A 117 -4.64 9.63 -19.76
C TRP A 117 -3.36 10.47 -19.74
N ARG A 118 -3.12 11.27 -20.79
CA ARG A 118 -1.94 12.15 -20.84
C ARG A 118 -1.93 13.12 -19.66
N ARG A 119 -3.08 13.73 -19.35
CA ARG A 119 -3.23 14.64 -18.21
C ARG A 119 -2.89 13.96 -16.88
N LEU A 120 -3.39 12.75 -16.65
CA LEU A 120 -3.09 11.96 -15.45
C LEU A 120 -1.58 11.73 -15.31
N ILE A 121 -0.94 11.21 -16.36
CA ILE A 121 0.50 10.90 -16.34
C ILE A 121 1.35 12.16 -16.13
N THR A 122 1.01 13.26 -16.79
CA THR A 122 1.76 14.52 -16.66
C THR A 122 1.69 15.08 -15.24
N ASN A 123 0.53 15.03 -14.59
CA ASN A 123 0.38 15.56 -13.23
C ASN A 123 0.97 14.62 -12.18
N ALA A 124 0.72 13.32 -12.27
CA ALA A 124 1.21 12.34 -11.31
C ALA A 124 2.75 12.19 -11.33
N ARG A 125 3.44 12.58 -12.41
CA ARG A 125 4.92 12.65 -12.45
C ARG A 125 5.52 13.86 -11.76
N ARG A 126 4.72 14.90 -11.48
CA ARG A 126 5.18 16.13 -10.83
C ARG A 126 5.06 16.08 -9.31
N LYS A 127 4.35 15.08 -8.79
CA LYS A 127 4.30 14.73 -7.36
C LYS A 127 5.48 13.81 -7.02
#